data_AF-A0A1B8AJ98-F1
#
_entry.id   AF-A0A1B8AJ98-F1
#
_cell.length_a   1.000
_cell.length_b   1.000
_cell.length_c   1.000
_cell.angle_alpha   90.00
_cell.angle_beta   90.00
_cell.angle_gamma   90.00
#
_symmetry.space_group_name_H-M   'P 1'
#
loop_
_entity.id
_entity.type
_entity.pdbx_description
1 polymer ?
#
loop_
_entity_poly.entity_id
_entity_poly.type
_entity_poly.pdbx_seq_one_letter_code
_entity_poly.pdbx_strand_id
1 'polypeptide(L)'
;MSVLPEDGDVLDQVASVEVTDPLSANLGNIENEDVEPDESAVPDLLPEDTKMEALHSHVLGEERDEQLHVRPSTQQHQLEIPDIRRTPLNDFNGPQALLSLAFPTLFPRGQADFVEPRLRPIKYADYIQHALRWHDGRFARHPTFRFVIFNTLMRAQARAKSGYFVKQHQQRQGLITRDDLLEAFQNPESAEARQLLNSIISQRYILRPVLHPPHRR
;
A
#
# COMPACT_ATOMS: atom_id res chain seq x y z
N MET A 1 23.58 -27.74 3.09
CA MET A 1 23.42 -27.06 1.78
C MET A 1 22.35 -27.83 1.03
N SER A 2 21.13 -27.30 0.93
CA SER A 2 20.04 -27.92 0.19
C SER A 2 20.04 -27.37 -1.23
N VAL A 3 20.40 -28.24 -2.17
CA VAL A 3 20.39 -27.97 -3.62
C VAL A 3 18.93 -27.96 -4.08
N LEU A 4 18.54 -26.93 -4.85
CA LEU A 4 17.21 -26.85 -5.46
C LEU A 4 17.10 -27.88 -6.59
N PRO A 5 15.92 -28.50 -6.83
CA PRO A 5 15.74 -29.44 -7.93
C PRO A 5 15.83 -28.71 -9.28
N GLU A 6 16.73 -29.15 -10.14
CA GLU A 6 16.78 -28.71 -11.53
C GLU A 6 15.81 -29.60 -12.33
N ASP A 7 14.68 -29.00 -12.73
CA ASP A 7 13.68 -29.54 -13.67
C ASP A 7 12.69 -30.61 -13.17
N GLY A 8 12.15 -30.47 -11.95
CA GLY A 8 11.01 -31.28 -11.47
C GLY A 8 9.84 -30.44 -10.93
N ASP A 9 8.61 -30.85 -11.21
CA ASP A 9 7.39 -30.26 -10.63
C ASP A 9 7.33 -30.50 -9.10
N VAL A 10 6.95 -29.46 -8.35
CA VAL A 10 6.93 -29.43 -6.89
C VAL A 10 5.51 -29.27 -6.32
N LEU A 11 4.47 -29.37 -7.17
CA LEU A 11 3.07 -29.28 -6.74
C LEU A 11 2.67 -30.30 -5.67
N ASP A 12 3.32 -31.47 -5.63
CA ASP A 12 3.04 -32.50 -4.61
C ASP A 12 3.65 -32.19 -3.22
N GLN A 13 4.47 -31.16 -3.09
CA GLN A 13 5.12 -30.78 -1.82
C GLN A 13 4.38 -29.67 -1.06
N VAL A 14 3.32 -29.09 -1.64
CA VAL A 14 2.46 -28.13 -0.95
C VAL A 14 1.31 -28.87 -0.27
N ALA A 15 1.28 -28.85 1.06
CA ALA A 15 0.13 -29.37 1.81
C ALA A 15 -1.10 -28.48 1.53
N SER A 16 -2.08 -29.00 0.81
CA SER A 16 -3.38 -28.36 0.63
C SER A 16 -4.18 -28.46 1.93
N VAL A 17 -4.61 -27.32 2.46
CA VAL A 17 -5.57 -27.24 3.58
C VAL A 17 -6.91 -26.87 2.98
N GLU A 18 -7.85 -27.82 2.97
CA GLU A 18 -9.23 -27.56 2.62
C GLU A 18 -9.92 -26.85 3.79
N VAL A 19 -10.32 -25.59 3.58
CA VAL A 19 -11.12 -24.83 4.54
C VAL A 19 -12.59 -25.13 4.29
N THR A 20 -13.17 -25.96 5.15
CA THR A 20 -14.61 -26.23 5.20
C THR A 20 -15.20 -25.57 6.45
N ASP A 21 -15.65 -24.31 6.33
CA ASP A 21 -16.80 -23.83 7.09
C ASP A 21 -17.30 -22.45 6.58
N PRO A 22 -18.60 -22.27 6.32
CA PRO A 22 -19.16 -20.99 5.91
C PRO A 22 -19.42 -20.13 7.15
N LEU A 23 -18.68 -19.02 7.28
CA LEU A 23 -18.97 -18.00 8.28
C LEU A 23 -20.32 -17.33 7.95
N SER A 24 -21.36 -17.74 8.67
CA SER A 24 -22.67 -17.07 8.71
C SER A 24 -22.50 -15.66 9.28
N ALA A 25 -22.56 -14.65 8.41
CA ALA A 25 -22.74 -13.26 8.80
C ALA A 25 -24.24 -12.97 8.91
N ASN A 26 -24.73 -12.97 10.15
CA ASN A 26 -26.04 -12.41 10.49
C ASN A 26 -25.92 -10.88 10.47
N LEU A 27 -26.21 -10.28 9.31
CA LEU A 27 -26.41 -8.84 9.15
C LEU A 27 -27.92 -8.58 9.28
N GLY A 28 -28.28 -7.74 10.24
CA GLY A 28 -29.66 -7.42 10.56
C GLY A 28 -30.44 -6.85 9.37
N ASN A 29 -31.76 -7.05 9.44
CA ASN A 29 -32.77 -6.65 8.47
C ASN A 29 -32.50 -5.28 7.85
N ILE A 30 -32.08 -5.30 6.59
CA ILE A 30 -32.28 -4.19 5.65
C ILE A 30 -33.44 -4.66 4.79
N GLU A 31 -34.52 -3.90 4.82
CA GLU A 31 -35.69 -4.10 3.96
C GLU A 31 -35.22 -4.15 2.51
N ASN A 32 -35.54 -5.25 1.81
CA ASN A 32 -35.25 -5.42 0.40
C ASN A 32 -36.10 -4.41 -0.39
N GLU A 33 -35.52 -3.27 -0.77
CA GLU A 33 -35.94 -2.64 -2.02
C GLU A 33 -35.20 -3.37 -3.15
N ASP A 34 -35.99 -3.91 -4.09
CA ASP A 34 -35.53 -4.64 -5.27
C ASP A 34 -34.54 -3.80 -6.08
N VAL A 35 -33.24 -4.01 -5.84
CA VAL A 35 -32.18 -3.54 -6.72
C VAL A 35 -31.83 -4.70 -7.64
N GLU A 36 -32.31 -4.60 -8.89
CA GLU A 36 -31.86 -5.40 -10.03
C GLU A 36 -30.33 -5.58 -9.98
N PRO A 37 -29.80 -6.80 -10.13
CA PRO A 37 -28.37 -7.00 -10.20
C PRO A 37 -27.85 -6.32 -11.48
N ASP A 38 -27.02 -5.29 -11.32
CA ASP A 38 -26.22 -4.72 -12.41
C ASP A 38 -25.43 -5.88 -13.05
N GLU A 39 -25.86 -6.29 -14.25
CA GLU A 39 -25.17 -7.27 -15.07
C GLU A 39 -23.76 -6.73 -15.37
N SER A 40 -22.77 -7.25 -14.66
CA SER A 40 -21.39 -7.17 -15.12
C SER A 40 -21.31 -7.95 -16.43
N ALA A 41 -21.37 -7.25 -17.56
CA ALA A 41 -21.12 -7.82 -18.88
C ALA A 41 -19.63 -8.21 -18.98
N VAL A 42 -19.30 -9.40 -18.47
CA VAL A 42 -18.08 -10.10 -18.85
C VAL A 42 -18.34 -10.63 -20.26
N PRO A 43 -17.63 -10.16 -21.30
CA PRO A 43 -17.80 -10.74 -22.62
C PRO A 43 -17.38 -12.21 -22.54
N ASP A 44 -18.31 -13.11 -22.82
CA ASP A 44 -18.03 -14.53 -22.97
C ASP A 44 -17.20 -14.71 -24.25
N LEU A 45 -15.87 -14.62 -24.09
CA LEU A 45 -14.91 -14.83 -25.16
C LEU A 45 -14.55 -16.31 -25.18
N LEU A 46 -15.51 -17.16 -25.55
CA LEU A 46 -15.16 -18.46 -26.11
C LEU A 46 -14.39 -18.18 -27.41
N PRO A 47 -13.11 -18.57 -27.51
CA PRO A 47 -12.39 -18.42 -28.76
C PRO A 47 -13.09 -19.31 -29.78
N GLU A 48 -13.75 -18.70 -30.77
CA GLU A 48 -14.24 -19.41 -31.96
C GLU A 48 -13.11 -20.31 -32.48
N ASP A 49 -13.37 -21.61 -32.66
CA ASP A 49 -12.34 -22.62 -32.99
C ASP A 49 -11.51 -22.21 -34.22
N THR A 50 -12.13 -21.49 -35.15
CA THR A 50 -11.50 -20.92 -36.35
C THR A 50 -10.38 -19.91 -36.03
N LYS A 51 -10.50 -19.16 -34.93
CA LYS A 51 -9.47 -18.21 -34.46
C LYS A 51 -8.32 -18.95 -33.78
N MET A 52 -8.60 -20.04 -33.07
CA MET A 52 -7.57 -20.87 -32.44
C MET A 52 -6.74 -21.61 -33.49
N GLU A 53 -7.38 -22.15 -34.53
CA GLU A 53 -6.72 -22.76 -35.68
C GLU A 53 -5.90 -21.74 -36.49
N ALA A 54 -6.41 -20.51 -36.67
CA ALA A 54 -5.65 -19.43 -37.30
C ALA A 54 -4.38 -19.09 -36.51
N LEU A 55 -4.44 -19.04 -35.18
CA LEU A 55 -3.25 -18.84 -34.34
C LEU A 55 -2.28 -20.02 -34.45
N HIS A 56 -2.79 -21.25 -34.48
CA HIS A 56 -1.96 -22.45 -34.62
C HIS A 56 -1.22 -22.48 -35.96
N SER A 57 -1.87 -22.07 -37.06
CA SER A 57 -1.23 -21.93 -38.37
C SER A 57 -0.16 -20.83 -38.41
N HIS A 58 -0.33 -19.76 -37.62
CA HIS A 58 0.61 -18.64 -37.57
C HIS A 58 1.87 -18.97 -36.76
N VAL A 59 1.74 -19.74 -35.68
CA VAL A 59 2.87 -20.19 -34.85
C VAL A 59 3.71 -21.28 -35.57
N LEU A 60 3.08 -22.09 -36.43
CA LEU A 60 3.73 -23.15 -37.18
C LEU A 60 4.33 -22.69 -38.53
N GLY A 61 4.19 -21.41 -38.89
CA GLY A 61 4.90 -20.82 -40.03
C GLY A 61 4.42 -21.27 -41.40
N GLU A 62 3.12 -21.60 -41.54
CA GLU A 62 2.53 -21.84 -42.88
C GLU A 62 2.07 -20.50 -43.48
N GLU A 63 2.95 -19.91 -44.29
CA GLU A 63 2.67 -18.67 -45.06
C GLU A 63 1.55 -18.95 -46.09
N ARG A 64 0.32 -18.50 -45.82
CA ARG A 64 -0.66 -18.25 -46.88
C ARG A 64 -0.66 -16.76 -47.19
N ASP A 65 -0.40 -16.43 -48.45
CA ASP A 65 -0.52 -15.11 -49.08
C ASP A 65 -1.97 -14.60 -49.05
N GLU A 66 -2.51 -14.35 -47.86
CA GLU A 66 -3.71 -13.52 -47.69
C GLU A 66 -3.21 -12.11 -47.40
N GLN A 67 -3.41 -11.23 -48.38
CA GLN A 67 -3.07 -9.81 -48.30
C GLN A 67 -3.85 -9.17 -47.14
N LEU A 68 -3.28 -9.22 -45.93
CA LEU A 68 -3.77 -8.52 -44.78
C LEU A 68 -3.80 -7.03 -45.10
N HIS A 69 -5.00 -6.45 -45.08
CA HIS A 69 -5.19 -5.02 -45.16
C HIS A 69 -4.38 -4.36 -44.04
N VAL A 70 -3.23 -3.79 -44.39
CA VAL A 70 -2.35 -3.07 -43.47
C VAL A 70 -3.17 -1.89 -42.95
N ARG A 71 -3.73 -2.04 -41.74
CA ARG A 71 -4.20 -0.86 -40.99
C ARG A 71 -2.98 0.05 -40.90
N PRO A 72 -3.03 1.30 -41.37
CA PRO A 72 -1.91 2.20 -41.20
C PRO A 72 -1.60 2.20 -39.70
N SER A 73 -0.36 1.87 -39.37
CA SER A 73 0.13 1.83 -38.00
C SER A 73 -0.15 3.19 -37.38
N THR A 74 -1.27 3.31 -36.68
CA THR A 74 -1.42 4.35 -35.66
C THR A 74 -0.30 4.04 -34.70
N GLN A 75 0.76 4.84 -34.77
CA GLN A 75 1.99 4.75 -34.01
C GLN A 75 1.66 4.29 -32.59
N GLN A 76 1.80 2.99 -32.35
CA GLN A 76 1.76 2.46 -30.99
C GLN A 76 3.03 3.01 -30.39
N HIS A 77 2.89 4.10 -29.64
CA HIS A 77 3.99 4.69 -28.90
C HIS A 77 4.42 3.62 -27.90
N GLN A 78 5.50 2.89 -28.22
CA GLN A 78 6.13 1.99 -27.29
C GLN A 78 6.72 2.87 -26.18
N LEU A 79 6.02 2.93 -25.05
CA LEU A 79 6.53 3.59 -23.86
C LEU A 79 7.60 2.69 -23.27
N GLU A 80 8.84 3.17 -23.27
CA GLU A 80 9.94 2.49 -22.60
C GLU A 80 9.65 2.45 -21.09
N ILE A 81 9.84 1.27 -20.47
CA ILE A 81 9.65 1.12 -19.03
C ILE A 81 10.70 2.02 -18.34
N PRO A 82 10.30 2.94 -17.45
CA PRO A 82 11.25 3.80 -16.76
C PRO A 82 12.14 2.98 -15.84
N ASP A 83 13.40 3.42 -15.68
CA ASP A 83 14.36 2.75 -14.82
C ASP A 83 13.87 2.69 -13.36
N ILE A 84 13.96 1.51 -12.75
CA ILE A 84 13.50 1.25 -11.40
C ILE A 84 14.63 1.59 -10.43
N ARG A 85 14.44 2.68 -9.67
CA ARG A 85 15.35 3.03 -8.58
C ARG A 85 15.41 1.90 -7.54
N ARG A 86 16.63 1.44 -7.23
CA ARG A 86 16.91 0.46 -6.17
C ARG A 86 16.96 1.06 -4.76
N THR A 87 17.06 2.38 -4.64
CA THR A 87 17.13 3.07 -3.35
C THR A 87 15.72 3.36 -2.83
N PRO A 88 15.35 2.92 -1.62
CA PRO A 88 14.07 3.25 -1.01
C PRO A 88 13.85 4.75 -0.90
N LEU A 89 12.61 5.20 -1.13
CA LEU A 89 12.25 6.61 -0.96
C LEU A 89 12.05 6.94 0.52
N ASN A 90 12.57 8.09 0.94
CA ASN A 90 12.40 8.61 2.30
C ASN A 90 11.11 9.44 2.41
N ASP A 91 10.18 9.01 3.26
CA ASP A 91 8.90 9.68 3.54
C ASP A 91 8.97 10.69 4.69
N PHE A 92 10.09 10.75 5.43
CA PHE A 92 10.18 11.51 6.68
C PHE A 92 10.47 13.00 6.48
N ASN A 93 11.39 13.34 5.59
CA ASN A 93 11.87 14.72 5.38
C ASN A 93 12.25 15.00 3.92
N GLY A 94 11.78 14.18 2.97
CA GLY A 94 12.15 14.30 1.57
C GLY A 94 11.28 15.33 0.83
N PRO A 95 11.84 16.13 -0.11
CA PRO A 95 11.05 16.98 -1.02
C PRO A 95 10.28 16.16 -2.08
N GLN A 96 10.17 14.84 -1.90
CA GLN A 96 9.63 13.92 -2.89
C GLN A 96 8.10 13.98 -2.89
N ALA A 97 7.51 14.17 -4.07
CA ALA A 97 6.06 14.18 -4.27
C ALA A 97 5.47 12.77 -4.23
N LEU A 98 5.52 12.12 -3.06
CA LEU A 98 5.16 10.71 -2.89
C LEU A 98 3.70 10.42 -3.24
N LEU A 99 2.77 11.35 -2.97
CA LEU A 99 1.37 11.13 -3.32
C LEU A 99 1.17 11.17 -4.83
N SER A 100 1.88 12.08 -5.50
CA SER A 100 1.86 12.18 -6.96
C SER A 100 2.47 10.96 -7.64
N LEU A 101 3.57 10.43 -7.09
CA LEU A 101 4.24 9.23 -7.60
C LEU A 101 3.41 7.95 -7.37
N ALA A 102 2.78 7.82 -6.21
CA ALA A 102 2.00 6.62 -5.86
C ALA A 102 0.60 6.59 -6.49
N PHE A 103 0.03 7.76 -6.81
CA PHE A 103 -1.33 7.89 -7.33
C PHE A 103 -1.36 8.70 -8.65
N PRO A 104 -0.71 8.22 -9.72
CA PRO A 104 -0.64 8.94 -10.99
C PRO A 104 -2.03 9.19 -11.60
N THR A 105 -3.02 8.34 -11.33
CA THR A 105 -4.41 8.52 -11.76
C THR A 105 -5.11 9.69 -11.07
N LEU A 106 -4.71 10.02 -9.84
CA LEU A 106 -5.23 11.16 -9.08
C LEU A 106 -4.46 12.44 -9.39
N PHE A 107 -3.17 12.31 -9.69
CA PHE A 107 -2.25 13.39 -10.01
C PHE A 107 -1.66 13.25 -11.43
N PRO A 108 -2.48 13.38 -12.48
CA PRO A 108 -2.04 13.10 -13.86
C PRO A 108 -0.93 14.02 -14.36
N ARG A 109 -0.75 15.19 -13.73
CA ARG A 109 0.34 16.14 -14.04
C ARG A 109 1.47 16.12 -13.00
N GLY A 110 1.38 15.28 -11.97
CA GLY A 110 2.30 15.27 -10.83
C GLY A 110 2.31 16.57 -10.01
N GLN A 111 1.24 17.38 -10.12
CA GLN A 111 1.06 18.66 -9.43
C GLN A 111 0.05 18.52 -8.29
N ALA A 112 -0.02 19.51 -7.40
CA ALA A 112 -0.90 19.56 -6.23
C ALA A 112 -0.55 18.55 -5.13
N ASP A 113 0.69 18.07 -5.08
CA ASP A 113 1.18 17.35 -3.91
C ASP A 113 1.22 18.29 -2.69
N PHE A 114 1.26 17.71 -1.49
CA PHE A 114 1.45 18.47 -0.27
C PHE A 114 2.84 19.11 -0.21
N VAL A 115 3.87 18.42 -0.72
CA VAL A 115 5.25 18.91 -0.70
C VAL A 115 5.53 20.00 -1.73
N GLU A 116 4.57 20.28 -2.62
CA GLU A 116 4.73 21.28 -3.67
C GLU A 116 4.95 22.69 -3.05
N PRO A 117 5.93 23.48 -3.55
CA PRO A 117 6.15 24.84 -3.08
C PRO A 117 4.90 25.72 -3.22
N ARG A 118 4.54 26.45 -2.17
CA ARG A 118 3.36 27.31 -2.12
C ARG A 118 3.68 28.68 -1.55
N LEU A 119 2.98 29.71 -2.04
CA LEU A 119 3.06 31.07 -1.51
C LEU A 119 2.57 31.16 -0.06
N ARG A 120 1.59 30.32 0.30
CA ARG A 120 1.03 30.23 1.65
C ARG A 120 1.20 28.81 2.16
N PRO A 121 1.78 28.61 3.35
CA PRO A 121 1.87 27.29 3.95
C PRO A 121 0.46 26.78 4.28
N ILE A 122 0.23 25.49 4.08
CA ILE A 122 -1.02 24.81 4.40
C ILE A 122 -0.75 23.69 5.40
N LYS A 123 -1.71 23.41 6.28
CA LYS A 123 -1.60 22.27 7.18
C LYS A 123 -1.95 20.99 6.43
N TYR A 124 -1.35 19.87 6.82
CA TYR A 124 -1.61 18.58 6.19
C TYR A 124 -3.08 18.15 6.32
N ALA A 125 -3.74 18.49 7.43
CA ALA A 125 -5.17 18.22 7.61
C ALA A 125 -6.05 19.00 6.62
N ASP A 126 -5.74 20.28 6.39
CA ASP A 126 -6.47 21.14 5.45
C ASP A 126 -6.29 20.64 4.01
N TYR A 127 -5.07 20.20 3.68
CA TYR A 127 -4.76 19.54 2.41
C TYR A 127 -5.61 18.28 2.18
N ILE A 128 -5.67 17.39 3.17
CA ILE A 128 -6.48 16.16 3.10
C ILE A 128 -7.95 16.48 2.88
N GLN A 129 -8.49 17.42 3.66
CA GLN A 129 -9.89 17.82 3.55
C GLN A 129 -10.20 18.39 2.17
N HIS A 130 -9.30 19.20 1.62
CA HIS A 130 -9.43 19.74 0.28
C HIS A 130 -9.41 18.63 -0.78
N ALA A 131 -8.44 17.72 -0.72
CA ALA A 131 -8.33 16.60 -1.66
C ALA A 131 -9.60 15.72 -1.63
N LEU A 132 -10.10 15.36 -0.45
CA LEU A 132 -11.31 14.54 -0.33
C LEU A 132 -12.60 15.26 -0.78
N ARG A 133 -12.61 16.59 -0.81
CA ARG A 133 -13.73 17.42 -1.30
C ARG A 133 -13.52 17.92 -2.73
N TRP A 134 -12.51 17.40 -3.43
CA TRP A 134 -12.24 17.81 -4.79
C TRP A 134 -13.48 17.59 -5.66
N HIS A 135 -13.74 18.52 -6.56
CA HIS A 135 -15.01 18.69 -7.28
C HIS A 135 -15.60 17.43 -7.94
N ASP A 136 -14.76 16.52 -8.46
CA ASP A 136 -15.20 15.28 -9.11
C ASP A 136 -15.16 14.05 -8.18
N GLY A 137 -14.78 14.23 -6.91
CA GLY A 137 -14.73 13.17 -5.91
C GLY A 137 -13.67 12.09 -6.15
N ARG A 138 -12.77 12.24 -7.15
CA ARG A 138 -11.82 11.19 -7.55
C ARG A 138 -10.97 10.67 -6.38
N PHE A 139 -10.55 11.57 -5.49
CA PHE A 139 -9.75 11.24 -4.32
C PHE A 139 -10.56 10.50 -3.25
N ALA A 140 -11.82 10.88 -3.05
CA ALA A 140 -12.70 10.23 -2.08
C ALA A 140 -13.12 8.82 -2.53
N ARG A 141 -13.30 8.63 -3.84
CA ARG A 141 -13.70 7.35 -4.45
C ARG A 141 -12.53 6.38 -4.68
N HIS A 142 -11.29 6.87 -4.64
CA HIS A 142 -10.12 6.02 -4.88
C HIS A 142 -9.99 4.95 -3.77
N PRO A 143 -9.83 3.66 -4.11
CA PRO A 143 -9.95 2.56 -3.16
C PRO A 143 -8.94 2.62 -2.01
N THR A 144 -7.74 3.17 -2.26
CA THR A 144 -6.64 3.15 -1.27
C THR A 144 -6.21 4.53 -0.78
N PHE A 145 -6.61 5.61 -1.45
CA PHE A 145 -6.04 6.94 -1.21
C PHE A 145 -6.34 7.44 0.22
N ARG A 146 -7.60 7.30 0.64
CA ARG A 146 -8.07 7.71 1.97
C ARG A 146 -7.32 7.01 3.10
N PHE A 147 -6.96 5.74 2.94
CA PHE A 147 -6.19 5.00 3.93
C PHE A 147 -4.74 5.49 3.99
N VAL A 148 -4.11 5.74 2.84
CA VAL A 148 -2.72 6.22 2.78
C VAL A 148 -2.58 7.60 3.41
N ILE A 149 -3.43 8.57 3.04
CA ILE A 149 -3.35 9.92 3.62
C ILE A 149 -3.68 9.92 5.12
N PHE A 150 -4.63 9.11 5.55
CA PHE A 150 -4.98 9.00 6.97
C PHE A 150 -3.83 8.38 7.78
N ASN A 151 -3.22 7.31 7.28
CA ASN A 151 -2.05 6.69 7.90
C ASN A 151 -0.88 7.67 7.99
N THR A 152 -0.65 8.47 6.94
CA THR A 152 0.38 9.51 6.94
C THR A 152 0.08 10.60 7.98
N LEU A 153 -1.18 11.03 8.09
CA LEU A 153 -1.61 12.00 9.10
C LEU A 153 -1.40 11.45 10.53
N MET A 154 -1.80 10.20 10.79
CA MET A 154 -1.62 9.56 12.10
C MET A 154 -0.14 9.41 12.45
N ARG A 155 0.71 9.03 11.50
CA ARG A 155 2.17 8.99 11.69
C ARG A 155 2.74 10.36 12.03
N ALA A 156 2.31 11.41 11.33
CA ALA A 156 2.74 12.79 11.63
C ALA A 156 2.35 13.21 13.05
N GLN A 157 1.13 12.90 13.50
CA GLN A 157 0.69 13.19 14.87
C GLN A 157 1.46 12.40 15.93
N ALA A 158 1.69 11.09 15.70
CA ALA A 158 2.46 10.26 16.60
C ALA A 158 3.90 10.78 16.76
N ARG A 159 4.54 11.20 15.66
CA ARG A 159 5.88 11.82 15.66
C ARG A 159 5.90 13.14 16.43
N ALA A 160 4.89 13.99 16.28
CA ALA A 160 4.81 15.23 17.04
C ALA A 160 4.70 14.99 18.55
N LYS A 161 3.89 13.99 18.96
CA LYS A 161 3.74 13.59 20.36
C LYS A 161 5.03 12.96 20.92
N SER A 162 5.68 12.07 20.17
CA SER A 162 6.94 11.46 20.62
C SER A 162 8.04 12.51 20.80
N GLY A 163 8.14 13.48 19.90
CA GLY A 163 9.09 14.60 20.04
C GLY A 163 8.89 15.42 21.32
N TYR A 164 7.64 15.60 21.78
CA TYR A 164 7.36 16.24 23.06
C TYR A 164 7.90 15.41 24.24
N PHE A 165 7.64 14.10 24.27
CA PHE A 165 8.12 13.22 25.34
C PHE A 165 9.65 13.13 25.38
N VAL A 166 10.32 13.08 24.23
CA VAL A 166 11.80 13.07 24.17
C VAL A 166 12.36 14.36 24.77
N LYS A 167 11.82 15.52 24.40
CA LYS A 167 12.26 16.81 24.96
C LYS A 167 11.99 16.90 26.47
N GLN A 168 10.84 16.42 26.93
CA GLN A 168 10.50 16.40 28.36
C GLN A 168 11.42 15.46 29.15
N HIS A 169 11.73 14.29 28.60
CA HIS A 169 12.69 13.36 29.20
C HIS A 169 14.09 13.98 29.26
N GLN A 170 14.54 14.58 28.16
CA GLN A 170 15.82 15.27 28.06
C GLN A 170 15.98 16.36 29.14
N GLN A 171 14.92 17.12 29.41
CA GLN A 171 14.92 18.15 30.47
C GLN A 171 15.00 17.57 31.89
N ARG A 172 14.48 16.36 32.13
CA ARG A 172 14.41 15.75 33.47
C ARG A 172 15.57 14.83 33.79
N GLN A 173 16.07 14.09 32.80
CA GLN A 173 17.04 13.01 32.98
C GLN A 173 18.25 13.09 32.04
N GLY A 174 18.34 14.11 31.18
CA GLY A 174 19.41 14.24 30.18
C GLY A 174 19.14 13.49 28.87
N LEU A 175 20.01 13.68 27.86
CA LEU A 175 19.93 12.91 26.62
C LEU A 175 20.32 11.46 26.90
N ILE A 176 19.48 10.52 26.47
CA ILE A 176 19.88 9.12 26.31
C ILE A 176 20.66 9.03 24.99
N THR A 177 21.94 8.70 25.07
CA THR A 177 22.81 8.50 23.92
C THR A 177 22.76 7.05 23.45
N ARG A 178 23.32 6.79 22.26
CA ARG A 178 23.45 5.42 21.74
C ARG A 178 24.31 4.56 22.69
N ASP A 179 25.33 5.14 23.30
CA ASP A 179 26.26 4.39 24.14
C ASP A 179 25.59 3.97 25.45
N ASP A 180 24.74 4.83 26.04
CA ASP A 180 23.93 4.48 27.23
C ASP A 180 22.99 3.29 26.94
N LEU A 181 22.42 3.24 25.72
CA LEU A 181 21.59 2.11 25.29
C LEU A 181 22.42 0.84 25.12
N LEU A 182 23.59 0.94 24.49
CA LEU A 182 24.49 -0.20 24.29
C LEU A 182 24.99 -0.75 25.63
N GLU A 183 25.33 0.11 26.57
CA GLU A 183 25.70 -0.28 27.92
C GLU A 183 24.54 -0.97 28.64
N ALA A 184 23.32 -0.43 28.54
CA ALA A 184 22.14 -1.05 29.13
C ALA A 184 21.84 -2.44 28.53
N PHE A 185 22.10 -2.65 27.23
CA PHE A 185 21.97 -3.98 26.60
C PHE A 185 23.09 -4.93 26.99
N GLN A 186 24.31 -4.44 27.25
CA GLN A 186 25.44 -5.26 27.68
C GLN A 186 25.31 -5.67 29.15
N ASN A 187 24.73 -4.82 30.00
CA ASN A 187 24.53 -5.06 31.43
C ASN A 187 23.03 -4.99 31.83
N PRO A 188 22.19 -5.94 31.38
CA PRO A 188 20.75 -5.90 31.61
C PRO A 188 20.34 -6.14 33.07
N GLU A 189 21.28 -6.53 33.94
CA GLU A 189 21.05 -6.77 35.36
C GLU A 189 21.09 -5.48 36.20
N SER A 190 21.69 -4.41 35.68
CA SER A 190 21.74 -3.11 36.35
C SER A 190 20.34 -2.54 36.54
N ALA A 191 20.07 -1.94 37.71
CA ALA A 191 18.78 -1.33 38.01
C ALA A 191 18.43 -0.21 37.01
N GLU A 192 19.42 0.57 36.58
CA GLU A 192 19.27 1.64 35.60
C GLU A 192 18.99 1.09 34.20
N ALA A 193 19.72 0.06 33.78
CA ALA A 193 19.49 -0.64 32.51
C ALA A 193 18.08 -1.24 32.44
N ARG A 194 17.62 -1.87 33.52
CA ARG A 194 16.26 -2.43 33.63
C ARG A 194 15.19 -1.36 33.54
N GLN A 195 15.37 -0.25 34.26
CA GLN A 195 14.44 0.87 34.19
C GLN A 195 14.37 1.45 32.78
N LEU A 196 15.53 1.64 32.14
CA LEU A 196 15.62 2.17 30.79
C LEU A 196 14.93 1.23 29.78
N LEU A 197 15.27 -0.07 29.80
CA LEU A 197 14.67 -1.07 28.90
C LEU A 197 13.16 -1.22 29.11
N ASN A 198 12.70 -1.24 30.37
CA ASN A 198 11.27 -1.31 30.68
C ASN A 198 10.52 -0.04 30.24
N SER A 199 11.16 1.13 30.32
CA SER A 199 10.57 2.38 29.82
C SER A 199 10.30 2.31 28.31
N ILE A 200 11.22 1.74 27.52
CA ILE A 200 11.07 1.56 26.06
C ILE A 200 9.91 0.59 25.76
N ILE A 201 9.87 -0.54 26.46
CA ILE A 201 8.81 -1.54 26.28
C ILE A 201 7.45 -0.95 26.67
N SER A 202 7.37 -0.13 27.72
CA SER A 202 6.14 0.52 28.15
C SER A 202 5.62 1.56 27.15
N GLN A 203 6.52 2.32 26.51
CA GLN A 203 6.14 3.31 25.49
C GLN A 203 5.57 2.66 24.22
N ARG A 204 5.95 1.42 23.90
CA ARG A 204 5.35 0.64 22.81
C ARG A 204 3.84 0.45 22.99
N TYR A 205 3.35 0.37 24.23
CA TYR A 205 1.92 0.21 24.52
C TYR A 205 1.14 1.52 24.37
N ILE A 206 1.76 2.67 24.67
CA ILE A 206 1.13 4.00 24.54
C ILE A 206 0.97 4.43 23.07
N LEU A 207 1.87 3.97 22.19
CA LEU A 207 1.87 4.34 20.77
C LEU A 207 1.02 3.43 19.87
N ARG A 208 0.46 2.34 20.39
CA ARG A 208 -0.56 1.55 19.67
C ARG A 208 -1.92 2.23 19.85
N PRO A 209 -2.66 2.56 18.77
CA PRO A 209 -4.04 2.99 18.93
C PRO A 209 -4.82 1.82 19.50
N VAL A 210 -5.44 2.04 20.66
CA VAL A 210 -6.24 1.06 21.39
C VAL A 210 -7.45 0.70 20.52
N LEU A 211 -7.39 -0.44 19.83
CA LEU A 211 -8.59 -1.17 19.44
C LEU A 211 -9.21 -1.68 20.74
N HIS A 212 -10.31 -1.06 21.16
CA HIS A 212 -11.06 -1.51 22.34
C HIS A 212 -11.51 -2.96 22.14
N PRO A 213 -11.31 -3.86 23.12
CA PRO A 213 -11.97 -5.15 23.09
C PRO A 213 -13.47 -4.97 23.35
N PRO A 214 -14.35 -5.75 22.70
CA PRO A 214 -15.78 -5.69 23.01
C PRO A 214 -16.01 -6.21 24.42
N HIS A 215 -16.66 -5.40 25.25
CA HIS A 215 -17.19 -5.84 26.54
C HIS A 215 -18.17 -7.00 26.32
N ARG A 216 -17.85 -8.18 26.85
CA ARG A 216 -18.83 -9.25 27.04
C ARG A 216 -19.89 -8.77 28.03
N ARG A 217 -21.15 -8.76 27.59
CA ARG A 217 -22.31 -8.95 28.47
C ARG A 217 -22.75 -10.40 28.34
#